data_AF-A0A537QE68-F1
#
_entry.id   AF-A0A537QE68-F1
#
_cell.length_a   1.000
_cell.length_b   1.000
_cell.length_c   1.000
_cell.angle_alpha   90.00
_cell.angle_beta   90.00
_cell.angle_gamma   90.00
#
_symmetry.space_group_name_H-M   'P 1'
#
loop_
_entity.id
_entity.type
_entity.pdbx_description
1 polymer ?
#
loop_
_entity_poly.entity_id
_entity_poly.type
_entity_poly.pdbx_seq_one_letter_code
_entity_poly.pdbx_strand_id
1 'polypeptide(L)'
;MPDLLIRDIDAELKRQIEDRANAHRRSLSDEAKSLIRKGLTGQEGELKLGTALCSLIAPEDRGDDLVFEVPEAVPPPPDFE
;
A
#
# COMPACT_ATOMS: atom_id res chain seq x y z
N MET A 1 -21.45 2.47 23.20
CA MET A 1 -20.94 2.15 21.85
C MET A 1 -20.60 3.47 21.18
N PRO A 2 -19.39 3.66 20.67
CA PRO A 2 -19.09 4.84 19.86
C PRO A 2 -19.96 4.79 18.59
N ASP A 3 -20.56 5.92 18.25
CA ASP A 3 -21.36 6.09 17.03
C ASP A 3 -20.71 7.16 16.15
N LEU A 4 -20.84 7.00 14.83
CA LEU A 4 -20.24 7.89 13.84
C LEU A 4 -21.26 8.17 12.76
N LEU A 5 -21.66 9.44 12.64
CA LEU A 5 -22.55 9.91 11.59
C LEU A 5 -21.75 10.59 10.48
N ILE A 6 -21.83 10.04 9.28
CA ILE A 6 -21.28 10.67 8.07
C ILE A 6 -22.42 11.47 7.41
N ARG A 7 -22.29 12.80 7.42
CA ARG A 7 -23.24 13.72 6.78
C ARG A 7 -22.73 14.14 5.40
N ASP A 8 -23.62 14.72 4.60
CA ASP A 8 -23.31 15.33 3.31
C ASP A 8 -22.57 14.38 2.35
N ILE A 9 -22.96 13.10 2.37
CA ILE A 9 -22.50 12.13 1.39
C ILE A 9 -23.20 12.39 0.06
N ASP A 10 -22.44 12.38 -1.02
CA ASP A 10 -23.00 12.48 -2.36
C ASP A 10 -23.95 11.31 -2.66
N ALA A 11 -25.01 11.57 -3.43
CA ALA A 11 -26.04 10.59 -3.73
C ALA A 11 -25.50 9.40 -4.54
N GLU A 12 -24.54 9.64 -5.42
CA GLU A 12 -23.87 8.60 -6.19
C GLU A 12 -23.05 7.71 -5.27
N LEU A 13 -22.26 8.32 -4.37
CA LEU A 13 -21.46 7.58 -3.39
C LEU A 13 -22.34 6.71 -2.49
N LYS A 14 -23.47 7.24 -2.01
CA LYS A 14 -24.42 6.48 -1.21
C LYS A 14 -24.92 5.24 -1.97
N ARG A 15 -25.33 5.43 -3.22
CA ARG A 15 -25.84 4.36 -4.08
C ARG A 15 -24.78 3.27 -4.33
N GLN A 16 -23.54 3.68 -4.58
CA GLN A 16 -22.43 2.72 -4.75
C GLN A 16 -22.21 1.85 -3.50
N ILE A 17 -22.32 2.43 -2.30
CA ILE A 17 -22.18 1.67 -1.05
C ILE A 17 -23.37 0.71 -0.86
N GLU A 18 -24.59 1.14 -1.18
CA GLU A 18 -25.79 0.29 -1.15
C GLU A 18 -25.69 -0.90 -2.12
N ASP A 19 -25.28 -0.65 -3.36
CA ASP A 19 -25.09 -1.70 -4.37
C ASP A 19 -24.05 -2.73 -3.92
N ARG A 20 -22.94 -2.27 -3.31
CA ARG A 20 -21.91 -3.15 -2.73
C ARG A 20 -22.44 -3.96 -1.54
N ALA A 21 -23.18 -3.32 -0.64
CA ALA A 21 -23.75 -3.99 0.54
C ALA A 21 -24.70 -5.13 0.11
N ASN A 22 -25.52 -4.87 -0.92
CA ASN A 22 -26.40 -5.86 -1.53
C ASN A 22 -25.60 -7.02 -2.15
N ALA A 23 -24.56 -6.71 -2.93
CA ALA A 23 -23.69 -7.72 -3.56
C ALA A 23 -23.01 -8.62 -2.51
N HIS A 24 -22.59 -8.06 -1.37
CA HIS A 24 -21.95 -8.80 -0.28
C HIS A 24 -22.92 -9.42 0.72
N ARG A 25 -24.25 -9.21 0.56
CA ARG A 25 -25.29 -9.66 1.49
C ARG A 25 -25.05 -9.18 2.93
N ARG A 26 -24.69 -7.90 3.09
CA ARG A 26 -24.42 -7.26 4.37
C ARG A 26 -25.29 -6.02 4.55
N SER A 27 -25.42 -5.56 5.80
CA SER A 27 -26.07 -4.28 6.07
C SER A 27 -25.23 -3.12 5.52
N LEU A 28 -25.88 -1.99 5.22
CA LEU A 28 -25.19 -0.78 4.79
C LEU A 28 -24.12 -0.34 5.79
N SER A 29 -24.45 -0.40 7.09
CA SER A 29 -23.52 -0.06 8.17
C SER A 29 -22.32 -1.00 8.24
N ASP A 30 -22.51 -2.30 7.97
CA ASP A 30 -21.40 -3.26 8.01
C ASP A 30 -20.50 -3.16 6.77
N GLU A 31 -21.06 -2.87 5.60
CA GLU A 31 -20.25 -2.54 4.42
C GLU A 31 -19.48 -1.23 4.65
N ALA A 32 -20.11 -0.19 5.21
CA ALA A 32 -19.44 1.06 5.56
C ALA A 32 -18.27 0.83 6.54
N LYS A 33 -18.48 0.06 7.62
CA LYS A 33 -17.38 -0.32 8.54
C LYS A 33 -16.27 -1.08 7.82
N SER A 34 -16.61 -1.97 6.90
CA SER A 34 -15.63 -2.73 6.11
C SER A 34 -14.80 -1.82 5.20
N LEU A 35 -15.43 -0.84 4.55
CA LEU A 35 -14.76 0.15 3.71
C LEU A 35 -13.84 1.07 4.54
N ILE A 36 -14.31 1.56 5.69
CA ILE A 36 -13.48 2.35 6.62
C ILE A 36 -12.27 1.54 7.07
N ARG A 37 -12.48 0.29 7.50
CA ARG A 37 -11.37 -0.60 7.89
C ARG A 37 -10.38 -0.78 6.74
N LYS A 38 -10.87 -1.04 5.53
CA LYS A 38 -10.02 -1.20 4.34
C LYS A 38 -9.22 0.06 4.02
N GLY A 39 -9.83 1.25 4.16
CA GLY A 39 -9.15 2.53 3.97
C GLY A 39 -8.06 2.77 5.01
N LEU A 40 -8.32 2.43 6.27
CA LEU A 40 -7.34 2.54 7.36
C LEU A 40 -6.20 1.52 7.22
N THR A 41 -6.50 0.27 6.85
CA THR A 41 -5.48 -0.77 6.60
C THR A 41 -4.74 -0.55 5.29
N GLY A 42 -5.32 0.17 4.33
CA GLY A 42 -4.67 0.53 3.07
C GLY A 42 -3.48 1.49 3.25
N GLN A 43 -3.35 2.13 4.42
CA GLN A 43 -2.15 2.87 4.82
C GLN A 43 -1.10 2.00 5.52
N GLU A 44 -1.42 0.77 5.92
CA GLU A 44 -0.45 -0.21 6.40
C GLU A 44 0.20 -0.91 5.20
N GLY A 45 1.08 -0.18 4.53
CA GLY A 45 1.81 -0.75 3.40
C GLY A 45 2.74 0.21 2.67
N GLU A 46 3.00 1.42 3.18
CA GLU A 46 4.29 2.02 2.88
C GLU A 46 5.31 1.12 3.59
N LEU A 47 5.92 0.20 2.84
CA LEU A 47 7.07 -0.55 3.33
C LEU A 47 7.98 0.49 4.00
N LYS A 48 8.23 0.35 5.31
CA LYS A 48 9.17 1.23 6.01
C LYS A 48 10.40 1.31 5.14
N LEU A 49 10.87 2.52 4.82
CA LEU A 49 11.90 2.73 3.80
C LEU A 49 13.09 1.76 3.97
N GLY A 50 13.51 1.50 5.21
CA GLY A 50 14.54 0.50 5.52
C GLY A 50 14.18 -0.94 5.12
N THR A 51 12.94 -1.39 5.35
CA THR A 51 12.45 -2.69 4.90
C THR A 51 12.39 -2.77 3.37
N ALA A 52 11.97 -1.69 2.70
CA ALA A 52 11.98 -1.63 1.24
C ALA A 52 13.41 -1.74 0.70
N LEU A 53 14.35 -0.94 1.25
CA LEU A 53 15.76 -0.96 0.84
C LEU A 53 16.43 -2.31 1.13
N CYS A 54 16.22 -2.92 2.30
CA CYS A 54 16.76 -4.24 2.62
C CYS A 54 16.24 -5.35 1.70
N SER A 55 15.04 -5.19 1.12
CA SER A 55 14.46 -6.19 0.21
C SER A 55 15.13 -6.20 -1.17
N LEU A 56 15.84 -5.12 -1.55
CA LEU A 56 16.60 -5.03 -2.80
C LEU A 56 17.96 -5.75 -2.72
N ILE A 57 18.42 -6.08 -1.52
CA ILE A 57 19.71 -6.72 -1.27
C ILE A 57 19.46 -8.20 -0.96
N ALA A 58 20.16 -9.09 -1.67
CA ALA A 58 20.09 -10.53 -1.43
C ALA A 58 20.52 -10.83 0.03
N PRO A 59 19.89 -11.79 0.73
CA PRO A 59 20.18 -12.06 2.15
C PRO A 59 21.67 -12.22 2.49
N GLU A 60 22.42 -12.84 1.58
CA GLU A 60 23.86 -13.10 1.62
C GLU A 60 24.73 -11.84 1.55
N ASP A 61 24.24 -10.77 0.92
CA ASP A 61 24.95 -9.50 0.71
C ASP A 61 24.61 -8.46 1.79
N ARG A 62 23.83 -8.84 2.81
CA ARG A 62 23.47 -7.96 3.92
C ARG A 62 24.56 -7.99 4.99
N GLY A 63 25.23 -6.86 5.19
CA GLY A 63 26.21 -6.64 6.26
C GLY A 63 26.04 -5.28 6.92
N ASP A 64 26.60 -5.12 8.12
CA ASP A 64 26.63 -3.83 8.81
C ASP A 64 27.57 -2.84 8.10
N ASP A 65 28.59 -3.36 7.42
CA ASP A 65 29.50 -2.59 6.58
C ASP A 65 29.16 -2.79 5.10
N LEU A 66 28.94 -1.68 4.40
CA LEU A 66 28.74 -1.65 2.95
C LEU A 66 30.08 -1.86 2.22
N VAL A 67 30.59 -3.09 2.24
CA VAL A 67 31.80 -3.47 1.49
C VAL A 67 31.36 -4.00 0.12
N PHE A 68 31.25 -3.10 -0.85
CA PHE A 68 31.02 -3.48 -2.24
C PHE A 68 32.36 -3.62 -2.95
N GLU A 69 32.53 -4.70 -3.72
CA GLU A 69 33.57 -4.74 -4.74
C GLU A 69 33.18 -3.75 -5.84
N VAL A 70 33.76 -2.55 -5.81
CA VAL A 70 33.64 -1.60 -6.91
C VAL A 70 34.48 -2.17 -8.07
N PRO A 71 33.89 -2.47 -9.23
CA PRO A 71 34.67 -2.87 -10.39
C PRO A 71 35.68 -1.76 -10.70
N GLU A 72 36.97 -2.09 -10.72
CA GLU A 72 38.03 -1.10 -11.02
C GLU A 72 37.84 -0.48 -12.42
N ALA A 73 37.21 -1.22 -13.32
CA ALA A 73 36.90 -0.76 -14.66
C ALA A 73 35.50 -0.13 -14.70
N VAL A 74 35.47 1.19 -14.87
CA VAL A 74 34.25 1.89 -15.29
C VAL A 74 33.88 1.35 -16.68
N PRO A 75 32.69 0.74 -16.88
CA PRO A 75 32.28 0.31 -18.20
C PRO A 75 32.22 1.52 -19.14
N PRO A 76 32.63 1.39 -20.41
CA PRO A 76 32.48 2.47 -21.36
C PRO A 76 31.00 2.88 -21.44
N PRO A 77 30.70 4.17 -21.69
CA PRO A 77 29.33 4.60 -21.88
C PRO A 77 28.66 3.78 -22.99
N PRO A 78 27.35 3.48 -22.87
CA PRO A 78 26.64 2.71 -23.88
C PRO A 78 26.74 3.41 -25.23
N ASP A 79 27.06 2.63 -26.25
CA ASP A 79 26.99 3.07 -27.64
C ASP A 79 25.51 3.09 -28.05
N PHE A 80 25.05 4.23 -28.55
CA PHE A 80 23.66 4.44 -28.96
C PHE A 80 23.51 4.55 -30.49
N GLU A 81 24.53 4.15 -31.25
CA GLU A 81 24.43 4.02 -32.72
C GLU A 81 23.42 2.95 -33.18
#